data_AF-A0A9D7NRZ7-F1
#
_entry.id   AF-A0A9D7NRZ7-F1
#
_cell.length_a   1.000
_cell.length_b   1.000
_cell.length_c   1.000
_cell.angle_alpha   90.00
_cell.angle_beta   90.00
_cell.angle_gamma   90.00
#
_symmetry.space_group_name_H-M   'P 1'
#
loop_
_entity.id
_entity.type
_entity.pdbx_description
1 polymer ?
#
loop_
_entity_poly.entity_id
_entity_poly.type
_entity_poly.pdbx_seq_one_letter_code
_entity_poly.pdbx_strand_id
1 'polypeptide(L)'
;MSNNIISVDGELVEMNRLEAQLEAFKAEFSNRVYNVTTKAGLDEAKAARRMIVTLRTDTERERVARNKKYVEAKRWIDDAAKRITAVAREVEKPIDDLIKAEEQRKEQEKAELEARERARVERIKGLIEELRVRPQWGDTAADILAMIERVKGMRVIEGVFFEFTDEAALAQGANLAHLSAAYAAACEAERKQAEAQAALEAAQAQAAVERAEREAREAAERAEREAREAAERAVREAEQQELARLRRQLREREEAEREAAAIKEREARAESERLEREAAVAAAIEAALESKEEQQIIQLHPAPAPALAPVDAVEADYQRARNAWKSVEYVDENEITNTVTLEMPETDFQIVVSFFAPETLRG
;
A
#
# COMPACT_ATOMS: atom_id res chain seq x y z
N MET A 1 40.64 -79.50 69.79
CA MET A 1 39.51 -80.43 69.50
C MET A 1 40.05 -81.52 68.61
N SER A 2 39.98 -82.77 69.04
CA SER A 2 40.51 -83.92 68.30
C SER A 2 39.80 -84.06 66.96
N ASN A 3 40.57 -83.98 65.89
CA ASN A 3 40.08 -84.04 64.51
C ASN A 3 39.74 -85.50 64.18
N ASN A 4 38.54 -85.94 64.55
CA ASN A 4 38.07 -87.29 64.26
C ASN A 4 37.53 -87.34 62.83
N ILE A 5 38.44 -87.24 61.86
CA ILE A 5 38.13 -87.51 60.45
C ILE A 5 37.78 -88.99 60.38
N ILE A 6 36.52 -89.30 60.12
CA ILE A 6 36.05 -90.68 59.98
C ILE A 6 36.69 -91.25 58.71
N SER A 7 37.61 -92.20 58.85
CA SER A 7 38.25 -92.89 57.72
C SER A 7 37.25 -93.85 57.09
N VAL A 8 36.79 -93.52 55.89
CA VAL A 8 35.81 -94.32 55.13
C VAL A 8 36.42 -95.67 54.72
N ASP A 9 37.73 -95.71 54.48
CA ASP A 9 38.43 -96.91 53.98
C ASP A 9 38.52 -98.03 55.03
N GLY A 10 38.71 -97.67 56.30
CA GLY A 10 38.74 -98.65 57.39
C GLY A 10 37.37 -99.25 57.70
N GLU A 11 36.29 -98.49 57.48
CA GLU A 11 34.93 -98.96 57.75
C GLU A 11 34.39 -99.90 56.66
N LEU A 12 34.81 -99.71 55.41
CA LEU A 12 34.49 -100.61 54.29
C LEU A 12 35.08 -102.03 54.47
N VAL A 13 36.29 -102.13 55.03
CA VAL A 13 36.95 -103.43 55.29
C VAL A 13 36.17 -104.26 56.31
N GLU A 14 35.65 -103.62 57.37
CA GLU A 14 34.84 -104.30 58.38
C GLU A 14 33.46 -104.73 57.85
N MET A 15 32.88 -103.97 56.91
CA MET A 15 31.62 -104.36 56.27
C MET A 15 31.79 -105.61 55.38
N ASN A 16 32.89 -105.68 54.61
CA ASN A 16 33.24 -106.87 53.84
C ASN A 16 33.46 -108.11 54.73
N ARG A 17 33.99 -107.91 55.95
CA ARG A 17 34.14 -108.99 56.95
C ARG A 17 32.78 -109.48 57.47
N LEU A 18 31.83 -108.58 57.75
CA LEU A 18 30.48 -108.93 58.17
C LEU A 18 29.71 -109.65 57.05
N GLU A 19 29.89 -109.25 55.79
CA GLU A 19 29.32 -109.95 54.63
C GLU A 19 29.87 -111.38 54.50
N ALA A 20 31.17 -111.59 54.71
CA ALA A 20 31.76 -112.92 54.73
C ALA A 20 31.22 -113.80 55.89
N GLN A 21 30.98 -113.21 57.07
CA GLN A 21 30.35 -113.90 58.19
C GLN A 21 28.89 -114.27 57.90
N LEU A 22 28.16 -113.41 57.19
CA LEU A 22 26.77 -113.67 56.79
C LEU A 22 26.68 -114.87 55.83
N GLU A 23 27.57 -114.96 54.84
CA GLU A 23 27.62 -116.10 53.92
C GLU A 23 27.99 -117.42 54.63
N ALA A 24 28.92 -117.37 55.60
CA ALA A 24 29.24 -118.53 56.44
C ALA A 24 28.03 -118.99 57.28
N PHE A 25 27.32 -118.06 57.92
CA PHE A 25 26.10 -118.35 58.68
C PHE A 25 24.99 -118.92 57.79
N LYS A 26 24.81 -118.36 56.59
CA LYS A 26 23.83 -118.85 55.61
C LYS A 26 24.14 -120.28 55.17
N ALA A 27 25.41 -120.61 54.93
CA ALA A 27 25.83 -121.97 54.59
C ALA A 27 25.58 -122.96 55.73
N GLU A 28 25.82 -122.56 56.99
CA GLU A 28 25.67 -123.43 58.17
C GLU A 28 24.20 -123.75 58.51
N PHE A 29 23.30 -122.77 58.36
CA PHE A 29 21.92 -122.90 58.85
C PHE A 29 20.86 -123.20 57.77
N SER A 30 21.16 -123.04 56.47
CA SER A 30 20.16 -123.16 55.38
C SER A 30 19.69 -124.59 55.07
N ASN A 31 20.52 -125.61 55.34
CA ASN A 31 20.21 -127.02 55.02
C ASN A 31 19.97 -127.90 56.27
N ARG A 32 19.85 -127.30 57.46
CA ARG A 32 19.72 -128.04 58.73
C ARG A 32 18.25 -128.24 59.10
N VAL A 33 17.80 -129.49 59.11
CA VAL A 33 16.44 -129.87 59.55
C VAL A 33 16.49 -130.26 61.03
N TYR A 34 15.87 -129.44 61.89
CA TYR A 34 15.82 -129.72 63.33
C TYR A 34 14.59 -130.57 63.69
N ASN A 35 14.80 -131.72 64.32
CA ASN A 35 13.70 -132.55 64.83
C ASN A 35 13.22 -132.05 66.20
N VAL A 36 12.34 -131.03 66.18
CA VAL A 36 11.82 -130.32 67.36
C VAL A 36 10.87 -131.15 68.25
N THR A 37 10.52 -132.37 67.85
CA THR A 37 9.70 -133.29 68.67
C THR A 37 10.53 -133.97 69.77
N THR A 38 11.86 -133.95 69.63
CA THR A 38 12.81 -134.42 70.65
C THR A 38 13.34 -133.24 71.47
N LYS A 39 13.60 -133.46 72.76
CA LYS A 39 14.19 -132.44 73.63
C LYS A 39 15.53 -131.91 73.07
N ALA A 40 16.38 -132.81 72.58
CA ALA A 40 17.67 -132.46 72.00
C ALA A 40 17.54 -131.59 70.73
N GLY A 41 16.69 -131.98 69.78
CA GLY A 41 16.49 -131.20 68.55
C GLY A 41 15.79 -129.85 68.79
N LEU A 42 14.94 -129.75 69.83
CA LEU A 42 14.35 -128.48 70.26
C LEU A 42 15.39 -127.54 70.89
N ASP A 43 16.31 -128.07 71.71
CA ASP A 43 17.37 -127.26 72.32
C ASP A 43 18.39 -126.79 71.27
N GLU A 44 18.71 -127.63 70.29
CA GLU A 44 19.56 -127.29 69.14
C GLU A 44 18.93 -126.20 68.25
N ALA A 45 17.63 -126.30 67.94
CA ALA A 45 16.89 -125.27 67.20
C ALA A 45 16.83 -123.93 67.96
N LYS A 46 16.67 -123.98 69.29
CA LYS A 46 16.70 -122.78 70.16
C LYS A 46 18.09 -122.14 70.19
N ALA A 47 19.16 -122.93 70.22
CA ALA A 47 20.53 -122.43 70.17
C ALA A 47 20.82 -121.75 68.82
N ALA A 48 20.47 -122.41 67.70
CA ALA A 48 20.60 -121.84 66.36
C ALA A 48 19.82 -120.52 66.21
N ARG A 49 18.54 -120.50 66.65
CA ARG A 49 17.73 -119.27 66.65
C ARG A 49 18.36 -118.17 67.49
N ARG A 50 18.92 -118.49 68.66
CA ARG A 50 19.60 -117.52 69.51
C ARG A 50 20.79 -116.90 68.79
N MET A 51 21.63 -117.71 68.13
CA MET A 51 22.80 -117.23 67.38
C MET A 51 22.38 -116.31 66.23
N ILE A 52 21.35 -116.69 65.46
CA ILE A 52 20.82 -115.86 64.35
C ILE A 52 20.25 -114.55 64.87
N VAL A 53 19.48 -114.59 65.97
CA VAL A 53 18.91 -113.38 66.58
C VAL A 53 20.02 -112.46 67.10
N THR A 54 21.03 -113.00 67.78
CA THR A 54 22.18 -112.24 68.29
C THR A 54 22.94 -111.56 67.14
N LEU A 55 23.28 -112.29 66.07
CA LEU A 55 23.94 -111.70 64.90
C LEU A 55 23.12 -110.54 64.32
N ARG A 56 21.81 -110.75 64.09
CA ARG A 56 20.91 -109.70 63.58
C ARG A 56 20.87 -108.47 64.49
N THR A 57 20.75 -108.68 65.81
CA THR A 57 20.68 -107.56 66.77
C THR A 57 22.02 -106.83 66.90
N ASP A 58 23.13 -107.55 66.81
CA ASP A 58 24.46 -106.97 66.91
C ASP A 58 24.81 -106.15 65.65
N THR A 59 24.50 -106.66 64.45
CA THR A 59 24.66 -105.90 63.19
C THR A 59 23.82 -104.62 63.19
N GLU A 60 22.56 -104.67 63.63
CA GLU A 60 21.71 -103.47 63.69
C GLU A 60 22.23 -102.46 64.74
N ARG A 61 22.70 -102.95 65.90
CA ARG A 61 23.33 -102.11 66.92
C ARG A 61 24.59 -101.43 66.38
N GLU A 62 25.43 -102.15 65.63
CA GLU A 62 26.62 -101.58 65.00
C GLU A 62 26.27 -100.58 63.90
N ARG A 63 25.27 -100.87 63.05
CA ARG A 63 24.76 -99.93 62.03
C ARG A 63 24.31 -98.61 62.67
N VAL A 64 23.49 -98.69 63.71
CA VAL A 64 22.98 -97.51 64.42
C VAL A 64 24.12 -96.74 65.09
N ALA A 65 25.06 -97.44 65.73
CA ALA A 65 26.22 -96.81 66.38
C ALA A 65 27.15 -96.10 65.37
N ARG A 66 27.41 -96.69 64.20
CA ARG A 66 28.20 -96.08 63.11
C ARG A 66 27.46 -94.90 62.49
N ASN A 67 26.19 -95.08 62.13
CA ASN A 67 25.37 -94.03 61.53
C ASN A 67 25.24 -92.80 62.44
N LYS A 68 25.16 -93.00 63.76
CA LYS A 68 25.15 -91.90 64.74
C LYS A 68 26.38 -90.99 64.61
N LYS A 69 27.58 -91.58 64.45
CA LYS A 69 28.83 -90.81 64.27
C LYS A 69 28.80 -89.96 62.99
N TYR A 70 28.31 -90.53 61.89
CA TYR A 70 28.19 -89.81 60.62
C TYR A 70 27.17 -88.67 60.67
N VAL A 71 26.02 -88.90 61.32
CA VAL A 71 25.00 -87.86 61.50
C VAL A 71 25.54 -86.71 62.37
N GLU A 72 26.28 -87.01 63.43
CA GLU A 72 26.93 -86.00 64.29
C GLU A 72 28.01 -85.22 63.53
N ALA A 73 28.87 -85.91 62.76
CA ALA A 73 29.89 -85.27 61.92
C ALA A 73 29.27 -84.36 60.86
N LYS A 74 28.20 -84.84 60.18
CA LYS A 74 27.47 -84.04 59.18
C LYS A 74 26.86 -82.78 59.79
N ARG A 75 26.19 -82.90 60.95
CA ARG A 75 25.64 -81.74 61.67
C ARG A 75 26.73 -80.73 62.01
N TRP A 76 27.88 -81.18 62.50
CA TRP A 76 29.01 -80.31 62.81
C TRP A 76 29.54 -79.58 61.58
N ILE A 77 29.66 -80.27 60.44
CA ILE A 77 30.09 -79.67 59.16
C ILE A 77 29.08 -78.61 58.72
N ASP A 78 27.79 -78.95 58.71
CA ASP A 78 26.72 -78.02 58.29
C ASP A 78 26.69 -76.76 59.20
N ASP A 79 26.85 -76.93 60.51
CA ASP A 79 26.88 -75.82 61.47
C ASP A 79 28.18 -75.00 61.38
N ALA A 80 29.32 -75.65 61.10
CA ALA A 80 30.58 -74.95 60.83
C ALA A 80 30.49 -74.13 59.54
N ALA A 81 29.94 -74.70 58.45
CA ALA A 81 29.72 -74.01 57.19
C ALA A 81 28.81 -72.79 57.37
N LYS A 82 27.66 -72.95 58.07
CA LYS A 82 26.75 -71.83 58.36
C LYS A 82 27.43 -70.71 59.13
N ARG A 83 28.23 -71.04 60.16
CA ARG A 83 28.98 -70.03 60.93
C ARG A 83 30.03 -69.31 60.09
N ILE A 84 30.79 -70.05 59.28
CA ILE A 84 31.79 -69.46 58.37
C ILE A 84 31.10 -68.55 57.36
N THR A 85 30.00 -68.97 56.74
CA THR A 85 29.23 -68.16 55.79
C THR A 85 28.64 -66.91 56.45
N ALA A 86 28.12 -67.02 57.67
CA ALA A 86 27.58 -65.87 58.39
C ALA A 86 28.66 -64.81 58.66
N VAL A 87 29.82 -65.23 59.20
CA VAL A 87 30.95 -64.34 59.46
C VAL A 87 31.52 -63.76 58.15
N ALA A 88 31.65 -64.58 57.11
CA ALA A 88 32.12 -64.12 55.81
C ALA A 88 31.19 -63.03 55.24
N ARG A 89 29.86 -63.20 55.34
CA ARG A 89 28.88 -62.20 54.90
C ARG A 89 28.90 -60.92 55.73
N GLU A 90 29.09 -61.01 57.03
CA GLU A 90 29.22 -59.84 57.91
C GLU A 90 30.44 -58.97 57.55
N VAL A 91 31.51 -59.59 57.06
CA VAL A 91 32.71 -58.88 56.58
C VAL A 91 32.57 -58.42 55.13
N GLU A 92 31.99 -59.26 54.26
CA GLU A 92 31.82 -58.97 52.82
C GLU A 92 30.83 -57.82 52.59
N LYS A 93 29.69 -57.81 53.28
CA LYS A 93 28.64 -56.82 53.06
C LYS A 93 29.12 -55.36 53.20
N PRO A 94 29.80 -54.94 54.28
CA PRO A 94 30.30 -53.57 54.37
C PRO A 94 31.37 -53.25 53.31
N ILE A 95 32.14 -54.24 52.85
CA ILE A 95 33.11 -54.03 51.75
C ILE A 95 32.38 -53.82 50.43
N ASP A 96 31.37 -54.64 50.12
CA ASP A 96 30.53 -54.50 48.94
C ASP A 96 29.77 -53.15 48.93
N ASP A 97 29.21 -52.74 50.07
CA ASP A 97 28.55 -51.45 50.23
C ASP A 97 29.53 -50.27 49.99
N LEU A 98 30.77 -50.36 50.49
CA LEU A 98 31.83 -49.36 50.24
C LEU A 98 32.26 -49.31 48.77
N ILE A 99 32.40 -50.47 48.11
CA ILE A 99 32.74 -50.54 46.68
C ILE A 99 31.66 -49.87 45.85
N LYS A 100 30.39 -50.23 46.08
CA LYS A 100 29.25 -49.63 45.36
C LYS A 100 29.15 -48.12 45.56
N ALA A 101 29.37 -47.64 46.78
CA ALA A 101 29.35 -46.21 47.07
C ALA A 101 30.43 -45.45 46.28
N GLU A 102 31.65 -46.00 46.19
CA GLU A 102 32.75 -45.37 45.45
C GLU A 102 32.56 -45.47 43.93
N GLU A 103 32.05 -46.61 43.42
CA GLU A 103 31.68 -46.76 42.00
C GLU A 103 30.61 -45.74 41.61
N GLN A 104 29.57 -45.58 42.42
CA GLN A 104 28.53 -44.58 42.21
C GLN A 104 29.09 -43.15 42.24
N ARG A 105 30.00 -42.83 43.18
CA ARG A 105 30.65 -41.52 43.24
C ARG A 105 31.45 -41.23 41.97
N LYS A 106 32.23 -42.21 41.50
CA LYS A 106 33.02 -42.09 40.25
C LYS A 106 32.14 -41.97 39.01
N GLU A 107 31.04 -42.72 38.96
CA GLU A 107 30.08 -42.62 37.86
C GLU A 107 29.41 -41.25 37.83
N GLN A 108 29.00 -40.71 38.98
CA GLN A 108 28.44 -39.36 39.10
C GLN A 108 29.45 -38.28 38.69
N GLU A 109 30.69 -38.37 39.17
CA GLU A 109 31.77 -37.43 38.82
C GLU A 109 32.05 -37.46 37.31
N LYS A 110 32.10 -38.66 36.71
CA LYS A 110 32.26 -38.84 35.27
C LYS A 110 31.06 -38.27 34.50
N ALA A 111 29.84 -38.55 34.92
CA ALA A 111 28.62 -38.06 34.29
C ALA A 111 28.53 -36.52 34.36
N GLU A 112 28.92 -35.92 35.49
CA GLU A 112 29.00 -34.46 35.64
C GLU A 112 30.05 -33.85 34.72
N LEU A 113 31.24 -34.45 34.63
CA LEU A 113 32.30 -33.97 33.74
C LEU A 113 31.86 -34.06 32.27
N GLU A 114 31.27 -35.18 31.86
CA GLU A 114 30.71 -35.36 30.53
C GLU A 114 29.55 -34.41 30.24
N ALA A 115 28.70 -34.10 31.23
CA ALA A 115 27.64 -33.11 31.09
C ALA A 115 28.19 -31.69 30.93
N ARG A 116 29.20 -31.31 31.73
CA ARG A 116 29.87 -30.01 31.61
C ARG A 116 30.55 -29.84 30.27
N GLU A 117 31.21 -30.88 29.79
CA GLU A 117 31.89 -30.86 28.50
C GLU A 117 30.90 -30.81 27.33
N ARG A 118 29.83 -31.61 27.38
CA ARG A 118 28.73 -31.49 26.39
C ARG A 118 28.15 -30.08 26.35
N ALA A 119 27.84 -29.50 27.50
CA ALA A 119 27.33 -28.13 27.58
C ALA A 119 28.33 -27.10 27.07
N ARG A 120 29.65 -27.33 27.24
CA ARG A 120 30.69 -26.48 26.66
C ARG A 120 30.67 -26.55 25.14
N VAL A 121 30.69 -27.77 24.58
CA VAL A 121 30.68 -27.99 23.13
C VAL A 121 29.39 -27.46 22.50
N GLU A 122 28.22 -27.72 23.09
CA GLU A 122 26.94 -27.20 22.59
C GLU A 122 26.90 -25.68 22.56
N ARG A 123 27.39 -25.02 23.61
CA ARG A 123 27.49 -23.55 23.64
C ARG A 123 28.39 -23.04 22.52
N ILE A 124 29.57 -23.65 22.31
CA ILE A 124 30.49 -23.23 21.24
C ILE A 124 29.85 -23.42 19.86
N LYS A 125 29.18 -24.56 19.64
CA LYS A 125 28.44 -24.82 18.38
C LYS A 125 27.29 -23.83 18.17
N GLY A 126 26.58 -23.45 19.23
CA GLY A 126 25.56 -22.40 19.19
C GLY A 126 26.13 -21.06 18.71
N LEU A 127 27.28 -20.64 19.25
CA LEU A 127 27.97 -19.43 18.81
C LEU A 127 28.41 -19.52 17.34
N ILE A 128 28.84 -20.69 16.87
CA ILE A 128 29.18 -20.89 15.45
C ILE A 128 27.94 -20.77 14.57
N GLU A 129 26.79 -21.25 15.03
CA GLU A 129 25.54 -21.12 14.28
C GLU A 129 25.05 -19.66 14.24
N GLU A 130 25.26 -18.88 15.31
CA GLU A 130 25.01 -17.44 15.32
C GLU A 130 25.86 -16.67 14.29
N LEU A 131 27.05 -17.18 13.93
CA LEU A 131 27.86 -16.63 12.84
C LEU A 131 27.22 -16.86 11.46
N ARG A 132 26.29 -17.81 11.30
CA ARG A 132 25.70 -18.25 10.01
C ARG A 132 24.37 -17.58 9.68
N VAL A 133 24.21 -16.31 10.03
CA VAL A 133 22.98 -15.56 9.73
C VAL A 133 22.81 -15.31 8.25
N ARG A 134 21.60 -15.53 7.74
CA ARG A 134 21.24 -15.34 6.34
C ARG A 134 20.27 -14.17 6.16
N PRO A 135 20.39 -13.42 5.05
CA PRO A 135 19.41 -12.42 4.68
C PRO A 135 18.08 -13.10 4.32
N GLN A 136 16.99 -12.43 4.65
CA GLN A 136 15.62 -12.86 4.37
C GLN A 136 15.12 -12.21 3.09
N TRP A 137 13.98 -12.70 2.60
CA TRP A 137 13.33 -12.09 1.44
C TRP A 137 12.78 -10.71 1.82
N GLY A 138 13.18 -9.67 1.07
CA GLY A 138 12.75 -8.30 1.30
C GLY A 138 13.68 -7.45 2.15
N ASP A 139 14.78 -8.00 2.67
CA ASP A 139 15.81 -7.21 3.36
C ASP A 139 16.40 -6.15 2.43
N THR A 140 16.53 -4.92 2.93
CA THR A 140 17.15 -3.82 2.20
C THR A 140 18.67 -3.94 2.22
N ALA A 141 19.35 -3.21 1.33
CA ALA A 141 20.82 -3.12 1.36
C ALA A 141 21.32 -2.63 2.72
N ALA A 142 20.60 -1.71 3.37
CA ALA A 142 20.92 -1.22 4.70
C ALA A 142 20.84 -2.32 5.77
N ASP A 143 19.80 -3.17 5.72
CA ASP A 143 19.62 -4.28 6.65
C ASP A 143 20.75 -5.32 6.50
N ILE A 144 21.07 -5.68 5.24
CA ILE A 144 22.15 -6.63 4.96
C ILE A 144 23.50 -6.06 5.41
N LEU A 145 23.73 -4.75 5.24
CA LEU A 145 24.95 -4.10 5.73
C LEU A 145 25.05 -4.18 7.27
N ALA A 146 23.94 -3.97 7.99
CA ALA A 146 23.91 -4.13 9.43
C ALA A 146 24.21 -5.59 9.85
N MET A 147 23.74 -6.58 9.08
CA MET A 147 24.10 -7.99 9.30
C MET A 147 25.59 -8.24 9.10
N ILE A 148 26.20 -7.67 8.04
CA ILE A 148 27.64 -7.77 7.78
C ILE A 148 28.43 -7.22 8.97
N GLU A 149 28.08 -6.02 9.45
CA GLU A 149 28.79 -5.39 10.55
C GLU A 149 28.61 -6.16 11.86
N ARG A 150 27.43 -6.73 12.12
CA ARG A 150 27.22 -7.63 13.26
C ARG A 150 28.12 -8.86 13.17
N VAL A 151 28.22 -9.49 12.00
CA VAL A 151 29.07 -10.69 11.81
C VAL A 151 30.55 -10.35 11.92
N LYS A 152 31.00 -9.20 11.41
CA LYS A 152 32.38 -8.71 11.61
C LYS A 152 32.69 -8.40 13.07
N GLY A 153 31.72 -7.87 13.81
CA GLY A 153 31.85 -7.56 15.24
C GLY A 153 32.05 -8.81 16.11
N MET A 154 31.58 -9.97 15.67
CA MET A 154 31.80 -11.24 16.36
C MET A 154 33.24 -11.73 16.14
N ARG A 155 34.14 -11.42 17.09
CA ARG A 155 35.54 -11.83 16.99
C ARG A 155 35.71 -13.32 17.25
N VAL A 156 36.23 -14.05 16.26
CA VAL A 156 36.66 -15.45 16.41
C VAL A 156 38.03 -15.48 17.10
N ILE A 157 38.06 -15.92 18.36
CA ILE A 157 39.28 -16.02 19.18
C ILE A 157 39.38 -17.39 19.86
N GLU A 158 40.61 -17.87 20.00
CA GLU A 158 40.90 -19.20 20.55
C GLU A 158 40.37 -19.40 21.98
N GLY A 159 40.39 -18.36 22.82
CA GLY A 159 39.87 -18.46 24.20
C GLY A 159 38.35 -18.64 24.33
N VAL A 160 37.59 -18.47 23.23
CA VAL A 160 36.13 -18.63 23.23
C VAL A 160 35.72 -19.90 22.48
N PHE A 161 36.33 -20.14 21.31
CA PHE A 161 35.97 -21.26 20.44
C PHE A 161 36.86 -22.49 20.64
N PHE A 162 38.00 -22.35 21.34
CA PHE A 162 38.93 -23.44 21.67
C PHE A 162 39.29 -24.26 20.41
N GLU A 163 39.02 -25.56 20.42
CA GLU A 163 39.29 -26.46 19.30
C GLU A 163 38.44 -26.19 18.05
N PHE A 164 37.38 -25.38 18.17
CA PHE A 164 36.48 -25.01 17.07
C PHE A 164 36.81 -23.66 16.45
N THR A 165 37.95 -23.06 16.78
CA THR A 165 38.35 -21.74 16.28
C THR A 165 38.43 -21.70 14.75
N ASP A 166 39.00 -22.73 14.13
CA ASP A 166 39.09 -22.82 12.67
C ASP A 166 37.70 -23.00 12.03
N GLU A 167 36.83 -23.80 12.63
CA GLU A 167 35.45 -23.98 12.16
C GLU A 167 34.67 -22.65 12.24
N ALA A 168 34.83 -21.91 13.34
CA ALA A 168 34.21 -20.61 13.52
C ALA A 168 34.74 -19.58 12.51
N ALA A 169 36.05 -19.56 12.25
CA ALA A 169 36.67 -18.66 11.27
C ALA A 169 36.17 -18.95 9.85
N LEU A 170 36.06 -20.24 9.49
CA LEU A 170 35.48 -20.67 8.21
C LEU A 170 34.01 -20.28 8.10
N ALA A 171 33.21 -20.50 9.15
CA ALA A 171 31.80 -20.13 9.18
C ALA A 171 31.61 -18.61 9.02
N GLN A 172 32.40 -17.81 9.74
CA GLN A 172 32.38 -16.35 9.63
C GLN A 172 32.78 -15.90 8.22
N GLY A 173 33.89 -16.39 7.68
CA GLY A 173 34.37 -16.03 6.35
C GLY A 173 33.38 -16.39 5.24
N ALA A 174 32.83 -17.60 5.29
CA ALA A 174 31.81 -18.05 4.34
C ALA A 174 30.54 -17.19 4.43
N ASN A 175 30.10 -16.84 5.64
CA ASN A 175 28.92 -16.01 5.80
C ASN A 175 29.14 -14.57 5.35
N LEU A 176 30.30 -13.97 5.67
CA LEU A 176 30.64 -12.63 5.19
C LEU A 176 30.70 -12.57 3.66
N ALA A 177 31.24 -13.60 3.00
CA ALA A 177 31.22 -13.69 1.54
C ALA A 177 29.78 -13.75 0.99
N HIS A 178 28.92 -14.57 1.60
CA HIS A 178 27.51 -14.68 1.22
C HIS A 178 26.75 -13.35 1.42
N LEU A 179 26.90 -12.72 2.58
CA LEU A 179 26.26 -11.44 2.89
C LEU A 179 26.76 -10.32 1.98
N SER A 180 28.07 -10.29 1.66
CA SER A 180 28.63 -9.29 0.74
C SER A 180 28.06 -9.44 -0.67
N ALA A 181 27.89 -10.66 -1.15
CA ALA A 181 27.22 -10.91 -2.44
C ALA A 181 25.74 -10.49 -2.41
N ALA A 182 25.03 -10.80 -1.33
CA ALA A 182 23.64 -10.40 -1.14
C ALA A 182 23.49 -8.87 -1.07
N TYR A 183 24.39 -8.18 -0.37
CA TYR A 183 24.43 -6.72 -0.29
C TYR A 183 24.63 -6.08 -1.66
N ALA A 184 25.58 -6.57 -2.45
CA ALA A 184 25.81 -6.09 -3.81
C ALA A 184 24.56 -6.27 -4.69
N ALA A 185 23.88 -7.41 -4.58
CA ALA A 185 22.63 -7.68 -5.29
C ALA A 185 21.49 -6.74 -4.84
N ALA A 186 21.37 -6.47 -3.54
CA ALA A 186 20.37 -5.56 -3.00
C ALA A 186 20.60 -4.12 -3.45
N CYS A 187 21.83 -3.61 -3.40
CA CYS A 187 22.19 -2.29 -3.92
C CYS A 187 21.81 -2.13 -5.41
N GLU A 188 22.08 -3.15 -6.22
CA GLU A 188 21.72 -3.16 -7.64
C GLU A 188 20.21 -3.18 -7.86
N ALA A 189 19.47 -3.94 -7.05
CA ALA A 189 18.00 -3.99 -7.11
C ALA A 189 17.38 -2.64 -6.72
N GLU A 190 17.85 -2.03 -5.64
CA GLU A 190 17.39 -0.71 -5.17
C GLU A 190 17.69 0.39 -6.19
N ARG A 191 18.90 0.39 -6.79
CA ARG A 191 19.23 1.34 -7.87
C ARG A 191 18.28 1.20 -9.05
N LYS A 192 18.02 -0.03 -9.52
CA LYS A 192 17.08 -0.28 -10.62
C LYS A 192 15.66 0.14 -10.27
N GLN A 193 15.24 -0.08 -9.03
CA GLN A 193 13.93 0.34 -8.56
C GLN A 193 13.82 1.88 -8.54
N ALA A 194 14.83 2.58 -8.06
CA ALA A 194 14.89 4.04 -8.08
C ALA A 194 14.90 4.60 -9.51
N GLU A 195 15.69 4.01 -10.40
CA GLU A 195 15.71 4.39 -11.83
C GLU A 195 14.34 4.16 -12.50
N ALA A 196 13.68 3.04 -12.23
CA ALA A 196 12.36 2.75 -12.77
C ALA A 196 11.28 3.71 -12.23
N GLN A 197 11.34 4.06 -10.94
CA GLN A 197 10.44 5.04 -10.33
C GLN A 197 10.65 6.43 -10.94
N ALA A 198 11.90 6.89 -11.05
CA ALA A 198 12.23 8.17 -11.68
C ALA A 198 11.80 8.21 -13.15
N ALA A 199 11.97 7.12 -13.90
CA ALA A 199 11.50 7.02 -15.29
C ALA A 199 9.97 7.10 -15.39
N LEU A 200 9.25 6.45 -14.47
CA LEU A 200 7.79 6.52 -14.42
C LEU A 200 7.31 7.95 -14.10
N GLU A 201 7.91 8.60 -13.11
CA GLU A 201 7.60 9.98 -12.74
C GLU A 201 7.88 10.96 -13.89
N ALA A 202 9.02 10.81 -14.57
CA ALA A 202 9.37 11.62 -15.73
C ALA A 202 8.37 11.41 -16.89
N ALA A 203 7.96 10.16 -17.15
CA ALA A 203 6.96 9.85 -18.17
C ALA A 203 5.58 10.44 -17.81
N GLN A 204 5.18 10.40 -16.54
CA GLN A 204 3.95 11.01 -16.06
C GLN A 204 3.99 12.54 -16.20
N ALA A 205 5.11 13.18 -15.87
CA ALA A 205 5.29 14.62 -16.03
C ALA A 205 5.23 15.04 -17.50
N GLN A 206 5.90 14.30 -18.40
CA GLN A 206 5.83 14.55 -19.85
C GLN A 206 4.40 14.41 -20.38
N ALA A 207 3.70 13.34 -19.99
CA ALA A 207 2.32 13.12 -20.38
C ALA A 207 1.39 14.24 -19.86
N ALA A 208 1.64 14.79 -18.67
CA ALA A 208 0.88 15.92 -18.14
C ALA A 208 1.13 17.21 -18.93
N VAL A 209 2.38 17.50 -19.29
CA VAL A 209 2.72 18.64 -20.16
C VAL A 209 2.05 18.50 -21.53
N GLU A 210 2.16 17.34 -22.17
CA GLU A 210 1.51 17.11 -23.48
C GLU A 210 -0.01 17.20 -23.42
N ARG A 211 -0.64 16.82 -22.29
CA ARG A 211 -2.08 17.00 -22.09
C ARG A 211 -2.44 18.47 -21.93
N ALA A 212 -1.70 19.20 -21.10
CA ALA A 212 -1.90 20.64 -20.92
C ALA A 212 -1.69 21.42 -22.22
N GLU A 213 -0.68 21.07 -23.03
CA GLU A 213 -0.46 21.68 -24.34
C GLU A 213 -1.60 21.38 -25.31
N ARG A 214 -2.10 20.14 -25.35
CA ARG A 214 -3.27 19.77 -26.17
C ARG A 214 -4.51 20.54 -25.75
N GLU A 215 -4.80 20.55 -24.45
CA GLU A 215 -5.95 21.28 -23.89
C GLU A 215 -5.86 22.79 -24.17
N ALA A 216 -4.66 23.39 -24.07
CA ALA A 216 -4.43 24.80 -24.38
C ALA A 216 -4.61 25.10 -25.89
N ARG A 217 -4.12 24.23 -26.77
CA ARG A 217 -4.33 24.36 -28.23
C ARG A 217 -5.81 24.25 -28.58
N GLU A 218 -6.50 23.25 -28.04
CA GLU A 218 -7.93 23.08 -28.26
C GLU A 218 -8.74 24.26 -27.70
N ALA A 219 -8.37 24.80 -26.54
CA ALA A 219 -9.00 25.99 -25.98
C ALA A 219 -8.76 27.24 -26.83
N ALA A 220 -7.54 27.44 -27.34
CA ALA A 220 -7.22 28.53 -28.25
C ALA A 220 -7.99 28.42 -29.57
N GLU A 221 -8.09 27.22 -30.16
CA GLU A 221 -8.90 26.99 -31.36
C GLU A 221 -10.39 27.27 -31.12
N ARG A 222 -10.93 26.85 -29.97
CA ARG A 222 -12.32 27.16 -29.60
C ARG A 222 -12.54 28.66 -29.47
N ALA A 223 -11.66 29.36 -28.75
CA ALA A 223 -11.73 30.81 -28.59
C ALA A 223 -11.62 31.56 -29.93
N GLU A 224 -10.76 31.11 -30.84
CA GLU A 224 -10.65 31.70 -32.18
C GLU A 224 -11.92 31.50 -33.01
N ARG A 225 -12.51 30.30 -32.98
CA ARG A 225 -13.79 30.03 -33.66
C ARG A 225 -14.91 30.89 -33.09
N GLU A 226 -15.03 30.97 -31.78
CA GLU A 226 -16.03 31.82 -31.10
C GLU A 226 -15.84 33.30 -31.45
N ALA A 227 -14.60 33.79 -31.51
CA ALA A 227 -14.29 35.16 -31.90
C ALA A 227 -14.64 35.45 -33.38
N ARG A 228 -14.33 34.51 -34.29
CA ARG A 228 -14.72 34.62 -35.72
C ARG A 228 -16.24 34.65 -35.87
N GLU A 229 -16.95 33.75 -35.20
CA GLU A 229 -18.42 33.71 -35.22
C GLU A 229 -19.03 34.98 -34.61
N ALA A 230 -18.46 35.52 -33.53
CA ALA A 230 -18.88 36.80 -32.95
C ALA A 230 -18.63 37.98 -33.91
N ALA A 231 -17.47 38.03 -34.55
CA ALA A 231 -17.16 39.06 -35.54
C ALA A 231 -18.10 38.99 -36.76
N GLU A 232 -18.37 37.80 -37.28
CA GLU A 232 -19.34 37.61 -38.38
C GLU A 232 -20.75 38.05 -37.97
N ARG A 233 -21.19 37.74 -36.74
CA ARG A 233 -22.48 38.22 -36.23
C ARG A 233 -22.51 39.75 -36.14
N ALA A 234 -21.46 40.38 -35.62
CA ALA A 234 -21.37 41.83 -35.52
C ALA A 234 -21.39 42.52 -36.90
N VAL A 235 -20.70 41.96 -37.90
CA VAL A 235 -20.76 42.47 -39.28
C VAL A 235 -22.18 42.36 -39.85
N ARG A 236 -22.82 41.20 -39.70
CA ARG A 236 -24.21 41.01 -40.18
C ARG A 236 -25.19 41.95 -39.47
N GLU A 237 -25.03 42.17 -38.17
CA GLU A 237 -25.84 43.13 -37.41
C GLU A 237 -25.62 44.56 -37.89
N ALA A 238 -24.37 44.97 -38.14
CA ALA A 238 -24.04 46.30 -38.67
C ALA A 238 -24.62 46.50 -40.08
N GLU A 239 -24.50 45.51 -40.97
CA GLU A 239 -25.11 45.52 -42.30
C GLU A 239 -26.64 45.63 -42.23
N GLN A 240 -27.28 44.90 -41.30
CA GLN A 240 -28.72 45.01 -41.07
C GLN A 240 -29.12 46.40 -40.56
N GLN A 241 -28.32 46.99 -39.67
CA GLN A 241 -28.55 48.34 -39.16
C GLN A 241 -28.40 49.40 -40.25
N GLU A 242 -27.35 49.33 -41.07
CA GLU A 242 -27.16 50.25 -42.21
C GLU A 242 -28.26 50.08 -43.26
N LEU A 243 -28.66 48.85 -43.58
CA LEU A 243 -29.79 48.60 -44.49
C LEU A 243 -31.10 49.14 -43.91
N ALA A 244 -31.33 49.00 -42.61
CA ALA A 244 -32.49 49.57 -41.93
C ALA A 244 -32.46 51.11 -41.95
N ARG A 245 -31.28 51.72 -41.76
CA ARG A 245 -31.08 53.17 -41.85
C ARG A 245 -31.33 53.70 -43.26
N LEU A 246 -30.80 53.05 -44.29
CA LEU A 246 -31.06 53.38 -45.69
C LEU A 246 -32.54 53.26 -46.03
N ARG A 247 -33.21 52.18 -45.59
CA ARG A 247 -34.66 52.01 -45.75
C ARG A 247 -35.44 53.14 -45.07
N ARG A 248 -35.02 53.59 -43.90
CA ARG A 248 -35.64 54.71 -43.20
C ARG A 248 -35.45 56.01 -43.97
N GLN A 249 -34.23 56.31 -44.43
CA GLN A 249 -33.94 57.50 -45.24
C GLN A 249 -34.72 57.52 -46.55
N LEU A 250 -34.86 56.37 -47.22
CA LEU A 250 -35.67 56.25 -48.43
C LEU A 250 -37.15 56.53 -48.13
N ARG A 251 -37.71 55.99 -47.04
CA ARG A 251 -39.08 56.30 -46.62
C ARG A 251 -39.26 57.78 -46.31
N GLU A 252 -38.33 58.39 -45.57
CA GLU A 252 -38.37 59.82 -45.25
C GLU A 252 -38.30 60.68 -46.52
N ARG A 253 -37.50 60.29 -47.53
CA ARG A 253 -37.47 60.95 -48.84
C ARG A 253 -38.75 60.75 -49.64
N GLU A 254 -39.28 59.54 -49.70
CA GLU A 254 -40.55 59.26 -50.37
C GLU A 254 -41.70 60.02 -49.71
N GLU A 255 -41.72 60.13 -48.39
CA GLU A 255 -42.68 60.93 -47.62
C GLU A 255 -42.50 62.42 -47.92
N ALA A 256 -41.28 62.96 -47.88
CA ALA A 256 -41.00 64.35 -48.22
C ALA A 256 -41.35 64.68 -49.69
N GLU A 257 -41.11 63.76 -50.63
CA GLU A 257 -41.50 63.92 -52.03
C GLU A 257 -43.02 63.89 -52.19
N ARG A 258 -43.73 63.01 -51.46
CA ARG A 258 -45.20 63.00 -51.43
C ARG A 258 -45.76 64.29 -50.83
N GLU A 259 -45.15 64.81 -49.77
CA GLU A 259 -45.53 66.10 -49.17
C GLU A 259 -45.26 67.26 -50.12
N ALA A 260 -44.09 67.30 -50.77
CA ALA A 260 -43.76 68.32 -51.77
C ALA A 260 -44.68 68.25 -53.00
N ALA A 261 -45.03 67.05 -53.46
CA ALA A 261 -46.01 66.86 -54.52
C ALA A 261 -47.41 67.33 -54.09
N ALA A 262 -47.82 67.03 -52.85
CA ALA A 262 -49.08 67.51 -52.31
C ALA A 262 -49.11 69.04 -52.14
N ILE A 263 -47.98 69.67 -51.78
CA ILE A 263 -47.85 71.13 -51.73
C ILE A 263 -47.96 71.72 -53.14
N LYS A 264 -47.22 71.20 -54.12
CA LYS A 264 -47.30 71.65 -55.52
C LYS A 264 -48.68 71.46 -56.12
N GLU A 265 -49.37 70.36 -55.79
CA GLU A 265 -50.75 70.14 -56.23
C GLU A 265 -51.71 71.14 -55.59
N ARG A 266 -51.52 71.48 -54.30
CA ARG A 266 -52.29 72.53 -53.63
C ARG A 266 -52.02 73.91 -54.23
N GLU A 267 -50.77 74.23 -54.53
CA GLU A 267 -50.39 75.48 -55.18
C GLU A 267 -50.95 75.56 -56.60
N ALA A 268 -50.86 74.49 -57.39
CA ALA A 268 -51.44 74.43 -58.73
C ALA A 268 -52.98 74.55 -58.70
N ARG A 269 -53.65 73.94 -57.72
CA ARG A 269 -55.10 74.11 -57.51
C ARG A 269 -55.45 75.54 -57.08
N ALA A 270 -54.65 76.15 -56.20
CA ALA A 270 -54.83 77.54 -55.80
C ALA A 270 -54.58 78.51 -56.96
N GLU A 271 -53.62 78.22 -57.83
CA GLU A 271 -53.32 78.99 -59.04
C GLU A 271 -54.41 78.82 -60.10
N SER A 272 -54.92 77.60 -60.31
CA SER A 272 -56.08 77.38 -61.19
C SER A 272 -57.33 78.07 -60.65
N GLU A 273 -57.59 78.03 -59.34
CA GLU A 273 -58.69 78.78 -58.72
C GLU A 273 -58.51 80.29 -58.85
N ARG A 274 -57.28 80.81 -58.78
CA ARG A 274 -57.01 82.24 -59.03
C ARG A 274 -57.28 82.62 -60.48
N LEU A 275 -56.82 81.81 -61.43
CA LEU A 275 -57.08 82.02 -62.86
C LEU A 275 -58.57 81.91 -63.18
N GLU A 276 -59.30 80.99 -62.56
CA GLU A 276 -60.75 80.89 -62.69
C GLU A 276 -61.47 82.10 -62.08
N ARG A 277 -61.00 82.63 -60.95
CA ARG A 277 -61.53 83.88 -60.36
C ARG A 277 -61.23 85.10 -61.23
N GLU A 278 -60.03 85.19 -61.80
CA GLU A 278 -59.66 86.26 -62.73
C GLU A 278 -60.46 86.17 -64.04
N ALA A 279 -60.67 84.96 -64.57
CA ALA A 279 -61.55 84.71 -65.72
C ALA A 279 -63.03 85.00 -65.40
N ALA A 280 -63.51 84.69 -64.20
CA ALA A 280 -64.87 85.02 -63.75
C ALA A 280 -65.06 86.54 -63.58
N VAL A 281 -64.03 87.26 -63.12
CA VAL A 281 -64.05 88.73 -63.07
C VAL A 281 -64.02 89.33 -64.48
N ALA A 282 -63.24 88.77 -65.41
CA ALA A 282 -63.24 89.17 -66.82
C ALA A 282 -64.61 88.91 -67.49
N ALA A 283 -65.23 87.75 -67.26
CA ALA A 283 -66.57 87.41 -67.75
C ALA A 283 -67.66 88.28 -67.12
N ALA A 284 -67.52 88.70 -65.86
CA ALA A 284 -68.42 89.64 -65.20
C ALA A 284 -68.29 91.07 -65.77
N ILE A 285 -67.10 91.47 -66.20
CA ILE A 285 -66.87 92.74 -66.91
C ILE A 285 -67.49 92.70 -68.31
N GLU A 286 -67.37 91.57 -69.01
CA GLU A 286 -67.95 91.38 -70.36
C GLU A 286 -69.49 91.32 -70.32
N ALA A 287 -70.08 90.62 -69.35
CA ALA A 287 -71.54 90.60 -69.12
C ALA A 287 -72.10 91.97 -68.66
N ALA A 288 -71.30 92.79 -67.99
CA ALA A 288 -71.68 94.17 -67.61
C ALA A 288 -71.65 95.14 -68.80
N LEU A 289 -70.89 94.85 -69.85
CA LEU A 289 -70.86 95.63 -71.09
C LEU A 289 -72.04 95.25 -72.02
N GLU A 290 -72.42 93.98 -72.09
CA GLU A 290 -73.58 93.54 -72.87
C GLU A 290 -74.93 93.96 -72.25
N SER A 291 -75.05 94.03 -70.91
CA SER A 291 -76.29 94.49 -70.26
C SER A 291 -76.53 96.01 -70.32
N LYS A 292 -75.60 96.78 -70.90
CA LYS A 292 -75.68 98.26 -70.96
C LYS A 292 -76.11 98.82 -72.33
N GLU A 293 -76.18 98.01 -73.39
CA GLU A 293 -76.61 98.48 -74.72
C GLU A 293 -78.10 98.21 -75.06
N GLU A 294 -78.81 97.35 -74.30
CA GLU A 294 -80.22 97.03 -74.59
C GLU A 294 -81.27 97.83 -73.80
N GLN A 295 -80.87 98.84 -73.01
CA GLN A 295 -81.83 99.67 -72.26
C GLN A 295 -81.49 101.17 -72.32
N GLN A 296 -81.84 101.85 -73.41
CA GLN A 296 -82.41 103.22 -73.38
C GLN A 296 -82.73 103.80 -74.78
N ILE A 297 -83.93 103.52 -75.27
CA ILE A 297 -84.69 104.39 -76.18
C ILE A 297 -86.06 104.64 -75.51
N ILE A 298 -86.20 105.78 -74.80
CA ILE A 298 -87.39 106.69 -74.71
C ILE A 298 -87.30 107.64 -73.49
N GLN A 299 -87.16 108.94 -73.83
CA GLN A 299 -87.60 110.20 -73.18
C GLN A 299 -86.80 110.98 -72.11
N LEU A 300 -86.50 112.24 -72.52
CA LEU A 300 -86.60 113.55 -71.81
C LEU A 300 -85.37 114.17 -71.05
N HIS A 301 -84.61 115.01 -71.79
CA HIS A 301 -84.32 116.47 -71.51
C HIS A 301 -83.41 116.90 -70.31
N PRO A 302 -82.85 118.15 -70.24
CA PRO A 302 -81.47 118.51 -70.65
C PRO A 302 -80.53 119.14 -69.57
N ALA A 303 -79.20 119.09 -69.84
CA ALA A 303 -78.06 119.98 -69.42
C ALA A 303 -77.71 120.16 -67.91
N PRO A 304 -76.52 120.69 -67.50
CA PRO A 304 -75.23 120.95 -68.18
C PRO A 304 -73.96 120.36 -67.45
N ALA A 305 -72.77 120.64 -68.02
CA ALA A 305 -71.40 120.33 -67.56
C ALA A 305 -71.03 120.82 -66.14
N PRO A 306 -69.92 120.37 -65.48
CA PRO A 306 -68.56 120.88 -65.82
C PRO A 306 -67.31 119.98 -65.51
N ALA A 307 -66.16 120.43 -66.06
CA ALA A 307 -64.76 120.46 -65.55
C ALA A 307 -64.01 119.16 -65.17
N LEU A 308 -62.93 118.75 -65.86
CA LEU A 308 -61.53 119.26 -65.86
C LEU A 308 -60.76 119.09 -64.54
N ALA A 309 -59.65 118.31 -64.58
CA ALA A 309 -58.31 118.60 -63.99
C ALA A 309 -57.51 117.32 -63.60
N PRO A 310 -56.15 117.37 -63.58
CA PRO A 310 -55.30 116.30 -64.14
C PRO A 310 -54.04 115.94 -63.29
N VAL A 311 -53.16 115.13 -63.92
CA VAL A 311 -51.69 115.01 -63.81
C VAL A 311 -50.96 114.44 -62.56
N ASP A 312 -49.97 113.61 -62.92
CA ASP A 312 -48.55 113.62 -62.49
C ASP A 312 -47.98 112.63 -61.45
N ALA A 313 -46.82 112.09 -61.88
CA ALA A 313 -45.59 111.78 -61.15
C ALA A 313 -45.34 110.30 -60.79
N VAL A 314 -44.60 109.54 -61.61
CA VAL A 314 -43.13 109.53 -61.82
C VAL A 314 -42.39 108.68 -60.77
N GLU A 315 -41.99 107.48 -61.22
CA GLU A 315 -40.58 107.09 -61.35
C GLU A 315 -39.63 107.53 -60.22
N ALA A 316 -39.61 106.82 -59.08
CA ALA A 316 -38.67 107.12 -58.00
C ALA A 316 -38.13 105.96 -57.14
N ASP A 317 -38.48 104.68 -57.39
CA ASP A 317 -38.06 103.58 -56.49
C ASP A 317 -37.10 102.53 -57.10
N TYR A 318 -36.74 102.65 -58.38
CA TYR A 318 -35.88 101.67 -59.07
C TYR A 318 -34.37 101.82 -58.78
N GLN A 319 -33.92 102.74 -57.92
CA GLN A 319 -32.48 103.05 -57.74
C GLN A 319 -31.93 102.99 -56.30
N ARG A 320 -32.68 102.47 -55.30
CA ARG A 320 -32.19 102.41 -53.89
C ARG A 320 -31.58 101.10 -53.40
N ALA A 321 -31.63 99.99 -54.16
CA ALA A 321 -31.06 98.71 -53.69
C ALA A 321 -29.72 98.31 -54.35
N ARG A 322 -29.12 99.16 -55.20
CA ARG A 322 -27.97 98.80 -56.04
C ARG A 322 -26.58 99.21 -55.49
N ASN A 323 -26.48 99.95 -54.39
CA ASN A 323 -25.19 100.46 -53.90
C ASN A 323 -24.93 100.17 -52.41
N ALA A 324 -24.36 99.00 -52.12
CA ALA A 324 -23.54 98.77 -50.93
C ALA A 324 -22.37 97.84 -51.32
N TRP A 325 -21.30 98.47 -51.79
CA TRP A 325 -20.01 97.92 -52.21
C TRP A 325 -19.22 97.31 -51.02
N LYS A 326 -18.61 96.12 -51.20
CA LYS A 326 -17.17 95.84 -51.41
C LYS A 326 -16.18 96.30 -50.31
N SER A 327 -15.44 95.33 -49.75
CA SER A 327 -13.96 95.35 -49.71
C SER A 327 -13.39 93.96 -49.39
N VAL A 328 -12.44 93.51 -50.22
CA VAL A 328 -11.53 92.37 -50.02
C VAL A 328 -10.17 92.97 -49.70
N GLU A 329 -9.45 92.48 -48.69
CA GLU A 329 -8.00 92.61 -48.60
C GLU A 329 -7.39 91.48 -47.76
N TYR A 330 -6.19 91.05 -48.17
CA TYR A 330 -5.39 89.91 -47.72
C TYR A 330 -4.26 90.45 -46.83
N VAL A 331 -4.02 89.89 -45.64
CA VAL A 331 -2.72 89.98 -44.93
C VAL A 331 -2.48 88.66 -44.18
N ASP A 332 -1.26 88.17 -44.36
CA ASP A 332 -0.71 86.89 -43.93
C ASP A 332 -0.26 86.89 -42.44
N GLU A 333 -0.03 85.67 -41.95
CA GLU A 333 0.83 85.25 -40.83
C GLU A 333 0.40 85.47 -39.36
N ASN A 334 0.31 84.31 -38.69
CA ASN A 334 0.44 84.02 -37.26
C ASN A 334 -0.74 84.27 -36.30
N GLU A 335 -1.18 83.14 -35.74
CA GLU A 335 -1.83 82.94 -34.44
C GLU A 335 -3.00 83.86 -34.09
N ILE A 336 -4.25 83.43 -34.36
CA ILE A 336 -5.33 83.59 -33.37
C ILE A 336 -6.28 82.38 -33.42
N THR A 337 -6.43 81.81 -32.22
CA THR A 337 -7.53 81.02 -31.64
C THR A 337 -8.93 81.29 -32.21
N ASN A 338 -9.77 80.27 -32.37
CA ASN A 338 -11.20 80.50 -32.60
C ASN A 338 -12.07 79.89 -31.49
N THR A 339 -12.44 80.76 -30.56
CA THR A 339 -13.58 80.61 -29.66
C THR A 339 -14.79 81.22 -30.36
N VAL A 340 -15.86 80.46 -30.56
CA VAL A 340 -17.12 80.98 -31.11
C VAL A 340 -18.11 81.16 -29.96
N THR A 341 -18.45 82.41 -29.67
CA THR A 341 -19.47 82.79 -28.68
C THR A 341 -20.77 83.08 -29.44
N LEU A 342 -21.84 82.36 -29.13
CA LEU A 342 -23.19 82.67 -29.58
C LEU A 342 -23.98 83.13 -28.35
N GLU A 343 -24.31 84.41 -28.32
CA GLU A 343 -25.26 84.97 -27.34
C GLU A 343 -26.69 84.73 -27.85
N MET A 344 -27.47 84.00 -27.06
CA MET A 344 -28.93 84.04 -27.11
C MET A 344 -29.45 84.53 -25.76
N PRO A 345 -30.47 85.40 -25.73
CA PRO A 345 -31.00 85.92 -24.49
C PRO A 345 -31.93 84.89 -23.85
N GLU A 346 -31.76 84.72 -22.54
CA GLU A 346 -32.60 83.97 -21.60
C GLU A 346 -32.34 82.45 -21.50
N THR A 347 -31.85 82.07 -20.32
CA THR A 347 -31.68 80.75 -19.68
C THR A 347 -30.33 80.03 -19.79
N ASP A 348 -29.78 79.76 -18.59
CA ASP A 348 -28.44 79.26 -18.28
C ASP A 348 -28.15 77.84 -18.76
N PHE A 349 -27.05 77.65 -19.49
CA PHE A 349 -26.32 76.39 -19.48
C PHE A 349 -24.81 76.64 -19.43
N GLN A 350 -24.09 75.85 -18.63
CA GLN A 350 -22.66 75.64 -18.82
C GLN A 350 -22.37 74.14 -18.81
N ILE A 351 -21.94 73.62 -19.96
CA ILE A 351 -21.24 72.34 -20.06
C ILE A 351 -19.82 72.66 -20.52
N VAL A 352 -18.84 72.40 -19.66
CA VAL A 352 -17.41 72.49 -19.97
C VAL A 352 -16.94 71.11 -20.43
N VAL A 353 -16.43 71.00 -21.66
CA VAL A 353 -15.72 69.80 -22.13
C VAL A 353 -14.28 70.20 -22.42
N SER A 354 -13.35 69.69 -21.60
CA SER A 354 -11.92 69.85 -21.77
C SER A 354 -11.36 68.68 -22.59
N PHE A 355 -10.60 68.97 -23.65
CA PHE A 355 -9.82 67.97 -24.37
C PHE A 355 -8.36 67.97 -23.88
N PHE A 356 -7.88 66.78 -23.53
CA PHE A 356 -6.49 66.48 -23.15
C PHE A 356 -5.67 66.22 -24.42
N ALA A 357 -4.52 66.87 -24.58
CA ALA A 357 -3.55 66.53 -25.63
C ALA A 357 -2.62 65.40 -25.14
N PRO A 358 -2.18 64.46 -26.01
CA PRO A 358 -1.26 63.40 -25.62
C PRO A 358 0.20 63.87 -25.62
N GLU A 359 0.92 63.56 -24.54
CA GLU A 359 2.36 63.79 -24.43
C GLU A 359 3.17 62.87 -25.36
N THR A 360 4.20 63.50 -25.89
CA THR A 360 5.22 63.01 -26.81
C THR A 360 6.15 61.96 -26.20
N LEU A 361 6.43 60.93 -27.01
CA LEU A 361 7.65 60.12 -27.01
C LEU A 361 8.93 60.97 -26.83
N ARG A 362 9.79 60.59 -25.89
CA ARG A 362 11.26 60.79 -25.93
C ARG A 362 11.94 59.95 -24.85
N GLY A 363 12.99 59.22 -25.26
CA GLY A 363 14.06 58.71 -24.39
C GLY A 363 14.11 57.21 -24.30
#